data_AF-A0A6P1W2X7-F1
#
_entry.id   AF-A0A6P1W2X7-F1
#
_cell.length_a   1.000
_cell.length_b   1.000
_cell.length_c   1.000
_cell.angle_alpha   90.00
_cell.angle_beta   90.00
_cell.angle_gamma   90.00
#
_symmetry.space_group_name_H-M   'P 1'
#
loop_
_entity.id
_entity.type
_entity.pdbx_description
1 polymer ?
#
loop_
_entity_poly.entity_id
_entity_poly.type
_entity_poly.pdbx_seq_one_letter_code
_entity_poly.pdbx_strand_id
1 'polypeptide(L)' 'MADSFRLDRTAFHMGTHEETEYYHARNQPKTFTERLQAATYLNSIAFRYDINNPPRLDRTAFSARKHENG' A
#
# COMPACT_ATOMS: atom_id res chain seq x y z
N MET A 1 -26.87 4.82 23.05
CA MET A 1 -26.92 4.25 21.69
C MET A 1 -25.90 3.14 21.62
N ALA A 2 -26.30 1.91 21.97
CA ALA A 2 -25.49 0.73 21.74
C ALA A 2 -25.90 0.17 20.38
N ASP A 3 -25.48 0.85 19.32
CA ASP A 3 -25.64 0.32 17.97
C ASP A 3 -24.77 -0.93 17.87
N SER A 4 -25.45 -2.05 17.64
CA SER A 4 -24.86 -3.37 17.65
C SER A 4 -23.75 -3.48 16.62
N PHE A 5 -22.49 -3.59 17.06
CA PHE A 5 -21.39 -4.05 16.23
C PHE A 5 -21.63 -5.52 15.85
N ARG A 6 -22.53 -5.74 14.88
CA ARG A 6 -22.79 -7.08 14.33
C ARG A 6 -21.69 -7.37 13.33
N LEU A 7 -20.97 -8.47 13.54
CA LEU A 7 -20.00 -8.97 12.57
C LEU A 7 -20.72 -9.21 11.24
N ASP A 8 -20.32 -8.49 10.21
CA ASP A 8 -20.79 -8.73 8.85
C ASP A 8 -20.21 -10.05 8.36
N ARG A 9 -21.05 -11.09 8.37
CA ARG A 9 -20.69 -12.45 7.94
C ARG A 9 -20.58 -12.57 6.41
N THR A 10 -20.92 -11.52 5.67
CA THR A 10 -20.78 -11.45 4.21
C THR A 10 -19.49 -10.75 3.78
N ALA A 11 -18.80 -10.06 4.70
CA ALA A 11 -17.54 -9.39 4.40
C ALA A 11 -16.40 -10.37 4.08
N PHE A 12 -16.51 -11.64 4.49
CA PHE A 12 -15.53 -12.67 4.21
C PHE A 12 -16.06 -13.65 3.15
N HIS A 13 -15.43 -13.66 1.99
CA HIS A 13 -15.71 -14.64 0.94
C HIS A 13 -14.81 -15.87 1.15
N MET A 14 -15.41 -17.03 1.42
CA MET A 14 -14.70 -18.31 1.48
C MET A 14 -14.51 -18.84 0.05
N GLY A 15 -13.66 -18.17 -0.73
CA GLY A 15 -13.28 -18.61 -2.07
C GLY A 15 -12.24 -19.73 -2.03
N THR A 16 -12.18 -20.51 -3.10
CA THR A 16 -11.09 -21.48 -3.33
C THR A 16 -9.76 -20.76 -3.62
N HIS A 17 -8.66 -21.51 -3.52
CA HIS A 17 -7.34 -20.99 -3.88
C HIS A 17 -7.30 -20.48 -5.33
N GLU A 18 -7.84 -21.26 -6.28
CA GLU A 18 -7.90 -20.89 -7.70
C GLU A 18 -8.70 -19.60 -7.94
N GLU A 19 -9.86 -19.44 -7.30
CA GLU A 19 -10.67 -18.21 -7.41
C GLU A 19 -9.93 -16.99 -6.86
N THR A 20 -9.21 -17.18 -5.75
CA THR A 20 -8.41 -16.13 -5.13
C THR A 20 -7.23 -15.74 -6.01
N GLU A 21 -6.51 -16.71 -6.56
CA GLU A 21 -5.41 -16.47 -7.52
C GLU A 21 -5.91 -15.72 -8.76
N TYR A 22 -7.02 -16.17 -9.35
CA TYR A 22 -7.61 -15.52 -10.52
C TYR A 22 -8.04 -14.08 -10.22
N TYR A 23 -8.67 -13.86 -9.06
CA TYR A 23 -9.05 -12.52 -8.60
C TYR A 23 -7.82 -11.62 -8.44
N HIS A 24 -6.75 -12.11 -7.81
CA HIS A 24 -5.51 -11.35 -7.66
C HIS A 24 -4.87 -11.04 -9.01
N ALA A 25 -4.74 -12.03 -9.90
CA ALA A 25 -4.18 -11.85 -11.22
C ALA A 25 -4.96 -10.82 -12.06
N ARG A 26 -6.30 -10.84 -11.96
CA ARG A 26 -7.17 -9.92 -12.70
C ARG A 26 -7.09 -8.47 -12.19
N ASN A 27 -6.97 -8.28 -10.88
CA ASN A 27 -6.97 -6.96 -10.25
C ASN A 27 -5.57 -6.39 -10.00
N GLN A 28 -4.53 -7.16 -10.33
CA GLN A 28 -3.16 -6.67 -10.24
C GLN A 28 -2.89 -5.59 -11.30
N PRO A 29 -2.18 -4.51 -10.93
CA PRO A 29 -1.77 -3.51 -11.90
C PRO A 29 -0.83 -4.12 -12.95
N LYS A 30 -1.12 -3.87 -14.23
CA LYS A 30 -0.44 -4.53 -15.36
C LYS A 30 0.92 -3.89 -15.65
N THR A 31 1.01 -2.58 -15.44
CA THR A 31 2.22 -1.80 -15.72
C THR A 31 2.94 -1.41 -14.44
N PHE A 32 4.24 -1.14 -14.56
CA PHE A 32 5.03 -0.61 -13.45
C PHE A 32 4.47 0.74 -12.93
N THR A 33 4.01 1.60 -13.83
CA THR A 33 3.44 2.90 -13.48
C THR A 33 2.18 2.75 -12.64
N GLU A 34 1.25 1.87 -13.03
CA GLU A 34 0.03 1.62 -12.24
C GLU A 34 0.38 0.99 -10.88
N ARG A 35 1.38 0.09 -10.82
CA ARG A 35 1.87 -0.46 -9.56
C ARG A 35 2.40 0.63 -8.63
N LEU A 36 3.17 1.57 -9.16
CA LEU A 36 3.69 2.69 -8.39
C LEU A 36 2.56 3.58 -7.88
N GLN A 37 1.58 3.91 -8.73
CA GLN A 37 0.41 4.72 -8.33
C GLN A 37 -0.40 4.04 -7.21
N ALA A 38 -0.68 2.74 -7.35
CA ALA A 38 -1.37 1.98 -6.31
C ALA A 38 -0.60 1.98 -4.99
N ALA A 39 0.72 1.75 -5.03
CA ALA A 39 1.58 1.81 -3.84
C ALA A 39 1.59 3.21 -3.21
N THR A 40 1.69 4.27 -4.02
CA THR A 40 1.66 5.67 -3.55
C THR A 40 0.34 6.00 -2.85
N TYR A 41 -0.80 5.55 -3.39
CA TYR A 41 -2.12 5.72 -2.78
C TYR A 41 -2.26 4.97 -1.46
N LEU A 42 -1.82 3.70 -1.40
CA LEU A 42 -1.85 2.94 -0.15
C LEU A 42 -0.98 3.59 0.93
N ASN A 43 0.20 4.09 0.55
CA ASN A 43 1.07 4.82 1.46
C ASN A 43 0.44 6.14 1.94
N SER A 44 -0.27 6.88 1.09
CA SER A 44 -0.92 8.13 1.50
C SER A 44 -2.01 7.89 2.54
N ILE A 45 -2.75 6.77 2.43
CA ILE A 45 -3.72 6.36 3.45
C ILE A 45 -3.00 5.96 4.74
N ALA A 46 -1.97 5.11 4.65
CA ALA A 46 -1.28 4.56 5.81
C ALA A 46 -0.60 5.66 6.66
N PHE A 47 0.04 6.63 6.00
CA PHE A 47 0.78 7.72 6.65
C PHE A 47 0.02 9.04 6.69
N ARG A 48 -1.23 9.08 6.19
CA ARG A 48 -2.13 10.23 6.21
C ARG A 48 -1.52 11.51 5.63
N TYR A 49 -0.93 11.42 4.45
CA TYR A 49 -0.45 12.59 3.71
C TYR A 49 -1.26 12.85 2.44
N ASP A 50 -1.22 14.08 1.93
CA ASP A 50 -1.83 14.42 0.65
C ASP A 50 -1.01 13.83 -0.51
N ILE A 51 -1.64 12.99 -1.33
CA ILE A 51 -1.00 12.38 -2.49
C ILE A 51 -0.48 13.41 -3.51
N ASN A 52 -1.11 14.58 -3.60
CA ASN A 52 -0.70 15.67 -4.49
C ASN A 52 0.37 16.58 -3.86
N ASN A 53 0.58 16.46 -2.55
CA ASN A 53 1.60 17.18 -1.80
C ASN A 53 2.28 16.26 -0.78
N PRO A 54 3.02 15.23 -1.24
CA PRO A 54 3.63 14.25 -0.36
C PRO A 54 4.79 14.87 0.44
N PRO A 55 5.05 14.38 1.66
CA PRO A 55 6.17 14.84 2.47
C PRO A 55 7.50 14.56 1.75
N ARG A 56 8.40 15.56 1.78
CA ARG A 56 9.71 15.43 1.13
C ARG A 56 10.59 14.50 1.94
N LEU A 57 11.27 13.59 1.25
CA LEU A 57 12.25 12.71 1.86
C LEU A 57 13.40 13.54 2.47
N ASP A 58 13.62 13.40 3.77
CA ASP A 58 14.81 13.92 4.42
C ASP A 58 16.03 13.05 4.05
N ARG A 59 16.95 13.63 3.27
CA ARG A 59 18.16 12.94 2.79
C ARG A 59 19.30 12.98 3.82
N THR A 60 19.13 13.71 4.92
CA THR A 60 20.16 13.85 5.96
C THR A 60 20.17 12.68 6.94
N ALA A 61 19.03 12.01 7.13
CA ALA A 61 18.91 10.81 7.97
C ALA A 61 19.74 9.61 7.48
N PHE A 62 20.04 9.55 6.18
CA PHE A 62 20.80 8.46 5.54
C PHE A 62 22.15 8.93 4.97
N SER A 63 22.85 9.83 5.68
CA SER A 63 24.19 10.22 5.26
C SER A 63 25.20 9.08 5.52
N ALA A 64 25.60 8.37 4.47
CA ALA A 64 26.79 7.53 4.52
C ALA A 64 28.02 8.46 4.49
N ARG A 65 28.89 8.39 5.50
CA ARG A 65 30.18 9.09 5.43
C ARG A 65 31.00 8.49 4.30
N LYS A 66 31.54 9.34 3.42
CA LYS A 66 32.51 8.92 2.41
C LYS A 66 33.73 8.38 3.16
N HIS A 67 34.06 7.10 2.97
CA HIS A 67 35.35 6.59 3.43
C HIS A 67 36.45 7.33 2.64
N GLU A 68 37.35 8.00 3.35
CA GLU A 68 38.58 8.49 2.74
C GLU A 68 39.38 7.26 2.31
N ASN A 69 39.62 7.11 1.01
CA ASN A 69 40.58 6.15 0.52
C ASN A 69 41.96 6.61 1.04
N GLY A 70 42.57 5.80 1.90
CA GLY A 70 43.97 5.95 2.29
C GLY A 70 44.92 5.65 1.15
#